data_AF-Q5WH59-F1
#
_entry.id   AF-Q5WH59-F1
#
_cell.length_a   1.000
_cell.length_b   1.000
_cell.length_c   1.000
_cell.angle_alpha   90.00
_cell.angle_beta   90.00
_cell.angle_gamma   90.00
#
_symmetry.space_group_name_H-M   'P 1'
#
loop_
_entity.id
_entity.type
_entity.pdbx_description
1 polymer ?
#
loop_
_entity_poly.entity_id
_entity_poly.type
_entity_poly.pdbx_seq_one_letter_code
_entity_poly.pdbx_strand_id
1 'polypeptide(L)'
;MRRYRWLFGVAASILIIALGFLIQVEYGPSDSERVIVDYSKNAYSSPACFDQAGFTNNIGESTYGEVANDSTYVPESSCTAVEFATKRGPLWFAWFM
;
A
#
# COMPACT_ATOMS: atom_id res chain seq x y z
N MET A 1 46.68 8.60 -8.67
CA MET A 1 45.44 8.15 -7.98
C MET A 1 44.22 9.08 -8.12
N ARG A 2 44.35 10.40 -8.33
CA ARG A 2 43.18 11.31 -8.48
C ARG A 2 42.28 11.03 -9.69
N ARG A 3 42.83 10.61 -10.85
CA ARG A 3 42.06 10.39 -12.10
C ARG A 3 41.01 9.27 -12.04
N TYR A 4 41.22 8.23 -11.22
CA TYR A 4 40.30 7.10 -11.13
C TYR A 4 39.21 7.26 -10.05
N ARG A 5 39.31 8.26 -9.18
CA ARG A 5 38.35 8.49 -8.08
C ARG A 5 36.92 8.70 -8.60
N TRP A 6 36.79 9.35 -9.75
CA TRP A 6 35.49 9.56 -10.38
C TRP A 6 34.90 8.24 -10.92
N LEU A 7 35.73 7.37 -11.51
CA LEU A 7 35.29 6.05 -11.99
C LEU A 7 34.81 5.16 -10.84
N PHE A 8 35.48 5.18 -9.69
CA PHE A 8 34.99 4.48 -8.49
C PHE A 8 33.66 5.05 -7.98
N GLY A 9 33.50 6.37 -7.99
CA GLY A 9 32.23 7.01 -7.64
C GLY A 9 31.09 6.59 -8.57
N VAL A 10 31.32 6.63 -9.88
CA VAL A 10 30.33 6.22 -10.89
C VAL A 10 29.98 4.74 -10.74
N ALA A 11 30.97 3.87 -10.57
CA ALA A 11 30.74 2.43 -10.37
C ALA A 11 29.94 2.15 -9.09
N ALA A 12 30.24 2.84 -7.99
CA ALA A 12 29.50 2.71 -6.75
C ALA A 12 28.05 3.19 -6.90
N SER A 13 27.81 4.32 -7.58
CA SER A 13 26.46 4.82 -7.85
C SER A 13 25.63 3.84 -8.69
N ILE A 14 26.22 3.28 -9.76
CA ILE A 14 25.54 2.28 -10.59
C ILE A 14 25.17 1.05 -9.76
N LEU A 15 26.07 0.60 -8.89
CA LEU A 15 25.84 -0.57 -8.03
C LEU A 15 24.70 -0.33 -7.03
N ILE A 16 24.60 0.86 -6.42
CA ILE A 16 23.49 1.23 -5.53
C ILE A 16 22.16 1.22 -6.30
N ILE A 17 22.14 1.81 -7.51
CA ILE A 17 20.95 1.82 -8.36
C ILE A 17 20.53 0.38 -8.72
N ALA A 18 21.48 -0.46 -9.12
CA ALA A 18 21.19 -1.87 -9.42
C ALA A 18 20.64 -2.63 -8.22
N LEU A 19 21.18 -2.41 -7.01
CA LEU A 19 20.71 -3.06 -5.79
C LEU A 19 19.25 -2.73 -5.46
N GLY A 20 18.81 -1.49 -5.67
CA GLY A 20 17.41 -1.13 -5.41
C GLY A 20 16.40 -1.81 -6.35
N PHE A 21 16.84 -2.36 -7.50
CA PHE A 21 16.00 -3.21 -8.36
C PHE A 21 15.96 -4.68 -7.90
N LEU A 22 16.94 -5.10 -7.10
CA LEU A 22 17.04 -6.47 -6.58
C LEU A 22 16.36 -6.64 -5.22
N ILE A 23 16.37 -5.61 -4.39
CA ILE A 23 15.72 -5.63 -3.07
C ILE A 23 14.21 -5.54 -3.25
N GLN A 24 13.52 -6.65 -2.97
CA GLN A 24 12.06 -6.73 -2.97
C GLN A 24 11.51 -6.23 -1.64
N VAL A 25 10.60 -5.26 -1.67
CA VAL A 25 9.90 -4.72 -0.52
C VAL A 25 8.38 -4.82 -0.71
N GLU A 26 7.67 -4.80 0.40
CA GLU A 26 6.22 -4.69 0.42
C GLU A 26 5.83 -3.21 0.47
N TYR A 27 4.86 -2.83 -0.35
CA TYR A 27 4.30 -1.49 -0.39
C TYR A 27 2.80 -1.61 -0.65
N GLY A 28 2.01 -0.66 -0.15
CA GLY A 28 0.56 -0.79 -0.14
C GLY A 28 -0.11 0.50 0.33
N PRO A 29 -1.41 0.43 0.62
CA PRO A 29 -2.16 1.55 1.15
C PRO A 29 -1.55 2.08 2.46
N SER A 30 -1.71 3.37 2.71
CA SER A 30 -1.26 3.95 3.98
C SER A 30 -2.20 3.57 5.13
N ASP A 31 -1.68 3.42 6.35
CA ASP A 31 -2.53 3.15 7.52
C ASP A 31 -3.57 4.24 7.76
N SER A 32 -3.28 5.49 7.38
CA SER A 32 -4.19 6.63 7.50
C SER A 32 -5.19 6.75 6.35
N GLU A 33 -5.17 5.82 5.40
CA GLU A 33 -6.05 5.88 4.23
C GLU A 33 -7.50 5.73 4.64
N ARG A 34 -8.37 6.60 4.13
CA ARG A 34 -9.78 6.66 4.52
C ARG A 34 -10.51 5.40 4.06
N VAL A 35 -11.26 4.78 4.95
CA VAL A 35 -12.21 3.69 4.66
C VAL A 35 -13.60 4.06 5.13
N ILE A 36 -14.60 3.45 4.50
CA ILE A 36 -16.00 3.54 4.92
C ILE A 36 -16.37 2.21 5.53
N VAL A 37 -16.97 2.22 6.71
CA VAL A 37 -17.29 1.02 7.51
C VAL A 37 -18.79 0.88 7.64
N ASP A 38 -19.31 -0.33 7.49
CA ASP A 38 -20.68 -0.70 7.87
C ASP A 38 -20.64 -1.55 9.14
N TYR A 39 -21.14 -0.98 10.25
CA TYR A 39 -21.14 -1.62 11.56
C TYR A 39 -22.19 -2.72 11.69
N SER A 40 -23.20 -2.76 10.82
CA SER A 40 -24.19 -3.84 10.80
C SER A 40 -23.67 -5.08 10.09
N LYS A 41 -22.83 -4.90 9.06
CA LYS A 41 -22.22 -6.01 8.31
C LYS A 41 -20.83 -6.40 8.80
N ASN A 42 -20.22 -5.57 9.63
CA ASN A 42 -18.81 -5.67 10.00
C ASN A 42 -17.91 -5.76 8.75
N ALA A 43 -18.16 -4.85 7.81
CA ALA A 43 -17.41 -4.79 6.56
C ALA A 43 -16.92 -3.37 6.29
N TYR A 44 -15.78 -3.25 5.61
CA TYR A 44 -15.24 -1.98 5.17
C TYR A 44 -15.12 -1.92 3.64
N SER A 45 -15.19 -0.71 3.10
CA SER A 45 -15.06 -0.42 1.68
C SER A 45 -14.01 0.66 1.47
N SER A 46 -13.26 0.55 0.38
CA SER A 46 -12.54 1.72 -0.13
C SER A 46 -13.57 2.77 -0.60
N PRO A 47 -13.23 4.07 -0.58
CA PRO A 47 -14.12 5.10 -1.10
C PRO A 47 -14.52 4.87 -2.56
N ALA A 48 -13.61 4.31 -3.37
CA ALA A 48 -13.85 4.01 -4.78
C ALA A 48 -14.85 2.85 -4.99
N CYS A 49 -14.98 1.95 -4.02
CA CYS A 49 -15.84 0.76 -4.11
C CYS A 49 -17.20 0.93 -3.39
N PHE A 50 -17.48 2.10 -2.79
CA PHE A 50 -18.65 2.31 -1.93
C PHE A 50 -19.99 2.06 -2.62
N ASP A 51 -20.16 2.54 -3.85
CA ASP A 51 -21.44 2.49 -4.57
C ASP A 51 -21.92 1.06 -4.86
N GLN A 52 -21.01 0.10 -4.89
CA GLN A 52 -21.30 -1.32 -5.08
C GLN A 52 -21.25 -2.13 -3.78
N ALA A 53 -20.94 -1.50 -2.65
CA ALA A 53 -20.74 -2.18 -1.36
C ALA A 53 -22.06 -2.65 -0.70
N GLY A 54 -23.19 -2.15 -1.21
CA GLY A 54 -24.52 -2.48 -0.70
C GLY A 54 -24.69 -2.23 0.81
N PHE A 55 -23.92 -1.30 1.38
CA PHE A 55 -23.93 -0.98 2.80
C PHE A 55 -25.32 -0.56 3.29
N THR A 56 -25.55 -0.78 4.57
CA THR A 56 -26.73 -0.30 5.29
C THR A 56 -26.60 1.18 5.61
N ASN A 57 -27.60 1.77 6.28
CA ASN A 57 -27.50 3.13 6.79
C ASN A 57 -26.69 3.25 8.10
N ASN A 58 -26.14 2.14 8.60
CA ASN A 58 -25.30 2.12 9.79
C ASN A 58 -23.82 2.20 9.41
N ILE A 59 -23.47 3.28 8.72
CA ILE A 59 -22.12 3.52 8.17
C ILE A 59 -21.37 4.59 8.94
N GLY A 60 -20.04 4.46 8.95
CA GLY A 60 -19.10 5.45 9.48
C GLY A 60 -17.83 5.52 8.64
N GLU A 61 -16.91 6.38 9.06
CA GLU A 61 -15.58 6.49 8.46
C GLU A 61 -14.53 6.10 9.49
N SER A 62 -13.45 5.50 9.00
CA SER A 62 -12.30 5.08 9.81
C SER A 62 -11.06 5.09 8.89
N THR A 63 -9.96 4.54 9.38
CA THR A 63 -8.71 4.42 8.64
C THR A 63 -8.41 2.96 8.31
N TYR A 64 -7.71 2.71 7.20
CA TYR A 64 -7.35 1.36 6.79
C TYR A 64 -6.55 0.65 7.88
N GLY A 65 -5.63 1.35 8.56
CA GLY A 65 -4.86 0.82 9.67
C GLY A 65 -5.75 0.39 10.85
N GLU A 66 -6.80 1.12 11.18
CA GLU A 66 -7.74 0.71 12.24
C GLU A 66 -8.50 -0.57 11.86
N VAL A 67 -9.07 -0.64 10.66
CA VAL A 67 -9.85 -1.81 10.24
C VAL A 67 -8.98 -3.02 9.89
N ALA A 68 -7.75 -2.84 9.41
CA ALA A 68 -6.83 -3.92 9.10
C ALA A 68 -6.27 -4.59 10.36
N ASN A 69 -6.17 -3.83 11.46
CA ASN A 69 -5.75 -4.37 12.76
C ASN A 69 -6.92 -4.95 13.58
N ASP A 70 -8.16 -4.74 13.15
CA ASP A 70 -9.37 -5.27 13.80
C ASP A 70 -9.91 -6.49 13.02
N SER A 71 -9.80 -7.67 13.63
CA SER A 71 -10.27 -8.94 13.03
C SER A 71 -11.79 -9.01 12.79
N THR A 72 -12.55 -8.05 13.31
CA THR A 72 -14.01 -7.98 13.17
C THR A 72 -14.42 -7.55 11.76
N TYR A 73 -13.62 -6.71 11.11
CA TYR A 73 -13.98 -6.13 9.82
C TYR A 73 -13.34 -6.87 8.65
N VAL A 74 -14.14 -7.16 7.64
CA VAL A 74 -13.68 -7.77 6.39
C VAL A 74 -13.87 -6.81 5.21
N PRO A 75 -13.04 -6.88 4.16
CA PRO A 75 -13.31 -6.13 2.94
C PRO A 75 -14.66 -6.57 2.39
N GLU A 76 -15.52 -5.60 2.06
CA GLU A 76 -16.89 -5.89 1.61
C GLU A 76 -16.91 -6.72 0.32
N SER A 77 -15.96 -6.46 -0.59
CA SER A 77 -15.86 -7.16 -1.87
C SER A 77 -14.42 -7.23 -2.36
N SER A 78 -14.22 -7.94 -3.47
CA SER A 78 -12.94 -8.02 -4.16
C SER A 78 -12.41 -6.67 -4.61
N CYS A 79 -13.27 -5.69 -4.89
CA CYS A 79 -12.85 -4.34 -5.24
C CYS A 79 -12.04 -3.71 -4.10
N THR A 80 -12.60 -3.71 -2.90
CA THR A 80 -11.92 -3.19 -1.70
C THR A 80 -10.65 -3.98 -1.39
N ALA A 81 -10.71 -5.31 -1.48
CA ALA A 81 -9.55 -6.16 -1.23
C ALA A 81 -8.39 -5.89 -2.20
N VAL A 82 -8.68 -5.55 -3.46
CA VAL A 82 -7.66 -5.23 -4.46
C VAL A 82 -7.09 -3.82 -4.26
N GLU A 83 -7.93 -2.84 -3.93
CA GLU A 83 -7.49 -1.47 -3.64
C GLU A 83 -6.52 -1.44 -2.45
N PHE A 84 -6.80 -2.20 -1.40
CA PHE A 84 -5.96 -2.27 -0.20
C PHE A 84 -4.93 -3.40 -0.21
N ALA A 85 -4.71 -4.08 -1.35
CA ALA A 85 -3.75 -5.17 -1.43
C ALA A 85 -2.32 -4.67 -1.28
N THR A 86 -1.58 -5.24 -0.31
CA THR A 86 -0.13 -5.09 -0.23
C THR A 86 0.51 -5.74 -1.46
N LYS A 87 1.29 -4.95 -2.21
CA LYS A 87 2.03 -5.39 -3.38
C LYS A 87 3.49 -5.60 -3.00
N ARG A 88 4.15 -6.50 -3.73
CA ARG A 88 5.58 -6.76 -3.58
C ARG A 88 6.31 -6.35 -4.85
N GLY A 89 7.36 -5.56 -4.72
CA GLY A 89 8.15 -5.12 -5.86
C GLY A 89 9.49 -4.52 -5.46
N PRO A 90 10.29 -4.11 -6.45
CA PRO A 90 11.60 -3.54 -6.18
C PRO A 90 11.51 -2.24 -5.37
N LEU A 91 12.52 -2.00 -4.52
CA LEU A 91 12.61 -0.84 -3.63
C LEU A 91 12.41 0.49 -4.35
N TRP A 92 12.88 0.62 -5.60
CA TRP A 92 12.62 1.83 -6.39
C TRP A 92 11.14 2.09 -6.66
N PHE A 93 10.32 1.05 -6.90
CA PHE A 93 8.89 1.22 -7.15
C PHE A 93 8.13 1.63 -5.89
N ALA A 94 8.53 1.07 -4.74
CA ALA A 94 7.94 1.42 -3.45
C ALA A 94 8.25 2.87 -3.02
N TRP A 95 9.35 3.46 -3.50
CA TRP A 95 9.71 4.83 -3.15
C TRP A 95 8.99 5.90 -4.00
N PHE A 96 8.50 5.53 -5.18
CA PHE A 96 7.82 6.45 -6.10
C PHE A 96 6.28 6.31 -6.11
N MET A 97 5.72 5.37 -5.34
CA MET A 97 4.28 5.23 -5.08
C MET A 97 3.94 5.78 -3.70
#